data_AF-A0A959XKV9-F1
#
_entry.id   AF-A0A959XKV9-F1
#
_cell.length_a   1.000
_cell.length_b   1.000
_cell.length_c   1.000
_cell.angle_alpha   90.00
_cell.angle_beta   90.00
_cell.angle_gamma   90.00
#
_symmetry.space_group_name_H-M   'P 1'
#
loop_
_entity.id
_entity.type
_entity.pdbx_description
1 polymer ?
#
loop_
_entity_poly.entity_id
_entity_poly.type
_entity_poly.pdbx_seq_one_letter_code
_entity_poly.pdbx_strand_id
1 'polypeptide(L)'
;MRERSIFFLLLVAGAVLVRAQPTFQGTTTPTWEEVIARYTELGDLYGGARLMEIGHDDDGSPIHLFVIAEGRGPTPDSIRAAGK
;
A
#
# COMPACT_ATOMS: atom_id res chain seq x y z
N MET A 1 -39.12 -38.08 -0.14
CA MET A 1 -38.21 -37.51 0.88
C MET A 1 -36.91 -36.90 0.30
N ARG A 2 -36.61 -37.03 -1.00
CA ARG A 2 -35.40 -36.44 -1.64
C ARG A 2 -35.56 -34.98 -2.13
N GLU A 3 -36.78 -34.49 -2.26
CA GLU A 3 -37.06 -33.20 -2.92
C GLU A 3 -37.01 -32.00 -1.96
N ARG A 4 -37.22 -32.23 -0.66
CA ARG A 4 -37.11 -31.19 0.39
C ARG A 4 -35.66 -30.85 0.74
N SER A 5 -34.72 -31.76 0.47
CA SER A 5 -33.29 -31.56 0.73
C SER A 5 -32.60 -30.68 -0.31
N ILE A 6 -33.12 -30.62 -1.54
CA ILE A 6 -32.52 -29.81 -2.62
C ILE A 6 -32.80 -28.32 -2.41
N PHE A 7 -34.01 -27.98 -1.93
CA PHE A 7 -34.35 -26.59 -1.60
C PHE A 7 -33.54 -26.04 -0.42
N PHE A 8 -33.19 -26.87 0.55
CA PHE A 8 -32.40 -26.45 1.71
C PHE A 8 -30.92 -26.17 1.33
N LEU A 9 -30.38 -26.90 0.35
CA LEU A 9 -29.01 -26.71 -0.15
C LEU A 9 -28.89 -25.46 -1.05
N LEU A 10 -29.94 -25.11 -1.79
CA LEU A 10 -29.99 -23.89 -2.60
C LEU A 10 -30.11 -22.61 -1.76
N LEU A 11 -30.71 -22.68 -0.57
CA LEU A 11 -30.88 -21.53 0.33
C LEU A 11 -29.57 -21.15 1.06
N VAL A 12 -28.68 -22.11 1.29
CA VAL A 12 -27.35 -21.87 1.90
C VAL A 12 -26.34 -21.34 0.87
N ALA A 13 -26.47 -21.70 -0.40
CA ALA A 13 -25.57 -21.24 -1.46
C ALA A 13 -25.74 -19.74 -1.82
N GLY A 14 -26.92 -19.16 -1.59
CA GLY A 14 -27.21 -17.76 -1.92
C GLY A 14 -26.62 -16.74 -0.94
N ALA A 15 -26.29 -17.13 0.29
CA ALA A 15 -25.91 -16.18 1.35
C ALA A 15 -24.40 -15.81 1.36
N VAL A 16 -23.57 -16.45 0.54
CA VAL A 16 -22.09 -16.31 0.64
C VAL A 16 -21.50 -15.29 -0.36
N LEU A 17 -22.32 -14.66 -1.20
CA LEU A 17 -21.82 -13.74 -2.25
C LEU A 17 -21.89 -12.25 -1.90
N VAL A 18 -22.23 -11.86 -0.66
CA VAL A 18 -21.97 -10.49 -0.19
C VAL A 18 -20.51 -10.42 0.25
N ARG A 19 -19.61 -10.28 -0.72
CA ARG A 19 -18.28 -9.75 -0.43
C ARG A 19 -18.44 -8.26 -0.24
N ALA A 20 -18.52 -7.83 1.03
CA ALA A 20 -18.37 -6.42 1.37
C ALA A 20 -17.08 -5.92 0.71
N GLN A 21 -17.20 -4.98 -0.21
CA GLN A 21 -16.01 -4.27 -0.67
C GLN A 21 -15.46 -3.51 0.53
N PRO A 22 -14.17 -3.69 0.88
CA PRO A 22 -13.57 -2.89 1.94
C PRO A 22 -13.81 -1.43 1.60
N THR A 23 -14.65 -0.75 2.39
CA THR A 23 -14.75 0.69 2.27
C THR A 23 -13.46 1.26 2.85
N PHE A 24 -12.83 2.16 2.12
CA PHE A 24 -11.65 2.85 2.64
C PHE A 24 -12.06 3.65 3.89
N GLN A 25 -11.52 3.26 5.04
CA GLN A 25 -11.70 3.95 6.31
C GLN A 25 -10.46 4.82 6.54
N GLY A 26 -10.47 6.04 6.01
CA GLY A 26 -9.35 6.98 6.15
C GLY A 26 -9.63 8.33 5.49
N THR A 27 -8.68 9.25 5.62
CA THR A 27 -8.73 10.56 4.96
C THR A 27 -8.54 10.38 3.45
N THR A 28 -9.51 10.82 2.65
CA THR A 28 -9.44 10.74 1.18
C THR A 28 -8.31 11.60 0.60
N THR A 29 -7.89 12.61 1.35
CA THR A 29 -6.77 13.51 1.02
C THR A 29 -5.90 13.68 2.26
N PRO A 30 -4.89 12.80 2.48
CA PRO A 30 -4.04 12.88 3.66
C PRO A 30 -3.17 14.15 3.64
N THR A 31 -2.78 14.66 4.81
CA THR A 31 -1.80 15.75 4.91
C THR A 31 -0.40 15.24 4.55
N TRP A 32 0.53 16.17 4.30
CA TRP A 32 1.92 15.82 4.03
C TRP A 32 2.52 15.02 5.21
N GLU A 33 2.29 15.45 6.45
CA GLU A 33 2.79 14.77 7.66
C GLU A 33 2.22 13.36 7.78
N GLU A 34 0.93 13.17 7.49
CA GLU A 34 0.27 11.86 7.51
C GLU A 34 0.87 10.91 6.46
N VAL A 35 1.19 11.43 5.27
CA VAL A 35 1.85 10.66 4.21
C VAL A 35 3.26 10.24 4.65
N ILE A 36 4.06 11.17 5.16
CA ILE A 36 5.43 10.87 5.61
C ILE A 36 5.43 9.85 6.75
N ALA A 37 4.57 10.02 7.76
CA ALA A 37 4.43 9.06 8.84
C ALA A 37 4.07 7.67 8.31
N ARG A 38 3.08 7.59 7.42
CA ARG A 38 2.61 6.31 6.88
C ARG A 38 3.66 5.57 6.06
N TYR A 39 4.41 6.28 5.22
CA TYR A 39 5.46 5.65 4.41
C TYR A 39 6.71 5.32 5.23
N THR A 40 6.96 6.04 6.33
CA THR A 40 8.02 5.69 7.29
C THR A 40 7.71 4.35 7.95
N GLU A 41 6.50 4.20 8.52
CA GLU A 41 6.04 2.93 9.08
C GLU A 41 6.11 1.78 8.07
N LEU A 42 5.76 2.06 6.81
CA LEU A 42 5.79 1.05 5.75
C LEU A 42 7.22 0.61 5.41
N GLY A 43 8.18 1.53 5.43
CA GLY A 43 9.60 1.22 5.26
C GLY A 43 10.14 0.37 6.41
N ASP A 44 9.77 0.69 7.65
CA ASP A 44 10.22 -0.05 8.83
C ASP A 44 9.67 -1.48 8.88
N LEU A 45 8.46 -1.68 8.36
CA LEU A 45 7.81 -2.99 8.35
C LEU A 45 8.43 -3.97 7.33
N TYR A 46 8.99 -3.47 6.22
CA TYR A 46 9.47 -4.29 5.12
C TYR A 46 10.93 -3.99 4.78
N GLY A 47 11.83 -4.96 4.97
CA GLY A 47 13.28 -4.76 4.77
C GLY A 47 13.74 -4.39 3.34
N GLY A 48 12.85 -4.46 2.34
CA GLY A 48 13.08 -4.00 0.97
C GLY A 48 12.41 -2.66 0.65
N ALA A 49 11.81 -2.00 1.63
CA ALA A 49 11.12 -0.73 1.45
C ALA A 49 11.79 0.35 2.31
N ARG A 50 11.88 1.58 1.80
CA ARG A 50 12.37 2.73 2.57
C ARG A 50 11.89 4.05 2.00
N LEU A 51 11.65 4.99 2.90
CA LEU A 51 11.46 6.40 2.57
C LEU A 51 12.80 7.13 2.71
N MET A 52 13.14 7.98 1.76
CA MET A 52 14.35 8.82 1.84
C MET A 52 14.08 10.22 1.32
N GLU A 53 14.74 11.21 1.89
CA GLU A 53 14.80 12.56 1.35
C GLU A 53 15.85 12.59 0.21
N ILE A 54 15.49 13.18 -0.94
CA ILE A 54 16.36 13.25 -2.12
C ILE A 54 16.76 14.69 -2.50
N GLY A 55 16.29 15.67 -1.74
CA GLY A 55 16.51 17.08 -2.01
C GLY A 55 15.37 17.94 -1.45
N HIS A 56 15.40 19.21 -1.82
CA HIS A 56 14.36 20.17 -1.49
C HIS A 56 13.81 20.74 -2.79
N ASP A 57 12.54 21.15 -2.80
CA ASP A 57 11.94 21.85 -3.93
C ASP A 57 12.32 23.34 -3.95
N ASP A 58 11.68 24.11 -4.82
CA ASP A 58 11.96 25.54 -5.01
C ASP A 58 11.59 26.42 -3.80
N ASP A 59 10.73 25.94 -2.89
CA ASP A 59 10.35 26.65 -1.67
C ASP A 59 11.14 26.19 -0.43
N GLY A 60 11.97 25.15 -0.58
CA GLY A 60 12.74 24.56 0.49
C GLY A 60 12.01 23.44 1.22
N SER A 61 10.89 22.94 0.71
CA SER A 61 10.22 21.77 1.28
C SER A 61 10.95 20.48 0.86
N PRO A 62 11.11 19.50 1.77
CA PRO A 62 11.85 18.28 1.48
C PRO A 62 11.08 17.35 0.53
N ILE A 63 11.75 16.95 -0.55
CA ILE A 63 11.25 15.98 -1.52
C ILE A 63 11.58 14.57 -1.04
N HIS A 64 10.54 13.78 -0.83
CA HIS A 64 10.65 12.40 -0.37
C HIS A 64 10.44 11.40 -1.50
N LEU A 65 11.25 10.36 -1.54
CA LEU A 65 11.17 9.23 -2.45
C LEU A 65 10.99 7.94 -1.66
N PHE A 66 9.91 7.21 -1.93
CA PHE A 66 9.71 5.87 -1.40
C PHE A 66 10.18 4.83 -2.42
N VAL A 67 11.08 3.94 -2.00
CA VAL A 67 11.68 2.92 -2.86
C VAL A 67 11.31 1.54 -2.35
N ILE A 68 10.88 0.67 -3.26
CA ILE A 68 10.70 -0.77 -3.02
C ILE A 68 11.67 -1.52 -3.94
N ALA A 69 12.55 -2.33 -3.36
CA ALA A 69 13.52 -3.14 -4.07
C ALA A 69 13.80 -4.45 -3.31
N GLU A 70 14.27 -5.49 -4.00
CA GLU A 70 14.77 -6.68 -3.28
C GLU A 70 16.12 -6.38 -2.62
N GLY A 71 16.20 -6.59 -1.30
CA GLY A 71 17.38 -6.25 -0.50
C GLY A 71 17.55 -4.73 -0.33
N ARG A 72 18.78 -4.25 -0.06
CA ARG A 72 19.03 -2.81 0.21
C ARG A 72 18.81 -1.90 -1.02
N GLY A 73 18.65 -2.49 -2.20
CA GLY A 73 18.33 -1.82 -3.47
C GLY A 73 19.34 -0.76 -3.93
N PRO A 74 19.31 -0.36 -5.20
CA PRO A 74 20.03 0.83 -5.64
C PRO A 74 19.47 2.08 -4.94
N THR A 75 20.34 2.95 -4.43
CA THR A 75 19.98 4.32 -4.02
C THR A 75 19.87 5.21 -5.26
N PRO A 76 19.12 6.33 -5.21
CA PRO A 76 19.14 7.32 -6.28
C PRO A 76 20.55 7.76 -6.67
N ASP A 77 21.44 7.94 -5.67
CA ASP A 77 22.85 8.27 -5.91
C ASP A 77 23.59 7.16 -6.65
N SER A 78 23.34 5.88 -6.34
CA SER A 78 23.95 4.76 -7.06
C SER A 78 23.47 4.66 -8.51
N ILE A 79 22.23 5.07 -8.80
CA ILE A 79 21.69 5.11 -10.17
C ILE A 79 22.34 6.25 -10.95
N ARG A 80 22.42 7.43 -10.34
CA ARG A 80 23.10 8.60 -10.92
C ARG A 80 24.58 8.33 -11.19
N ALA A 81 25.27 7.71 -10.24
CA ALA A 81 26.68 7.31 -10.39
C ALA A 81 26.89 6.25 -11.48
N ALA A 82 25.88 5.42 -11.76
CA ALA A 82 25.91 4.45 -12.86
C ALA A 82 25.64 5.07 -14.24
N GLY A 83 25.45 6.39 -14.33
CA GLY A 83 25.18 7.10 -15.58
C GLY A 83 23.80 6.77 -16.17
N LYS A 84 22.85 6.38 -15.33
CA LYS A 84 21.45 6.13 -15.69
C LYS A 84 20.54 7.24 -15.20
#